data_AF-M0DA50-F1
#
_entry.id   AF-M0DA50-F1
#
_cell.length_a   1.000
_cell.length_b   1.000
_cell.length_c   1.000
_cell.angle_alpha   90.00
_cell.angle_beta   90.00
_cell.angle_gamma   90.00
#
_symmetry.space_group_name_H-M   'P 1'
#
loop_
_entity.id
_entity.type
_entity.pdbx_description
1 polymer ?
#
loop_
_entity_poly.entity_id
_entity_poly.type
_entity_poly.pdbx_seq_one_letter_code
_entity_poly.pdbx_strand_id
1 'polypeptide(L)'
;MVLETVRSSPHVVGASPARELLALAVGGLLLLASLGFALGLEVGLSLWWIAVTLGIAVAAGFAGAGLVPTVGSLWLVGWWWFAFPPLVGYITGNWAGSTRYNHPRMLGYGYESARAELIGGLEYSVRYGLLFAVLIGLVGYVVGMVSSRLTTRTSESR
;
A
#
# COMPACT_ATOMS: atom_id res chain seq x y z
N MET A 1 -35.99 14.46 8.64
CA MET A 1 -35.19 14.12 7.44
C MET A 1 -34.34 12.92 7.80
N VAL A 2 -34.68 11.78 7.22
CA VAL A 2 -34.18 10.44 7.55
C VAL A 2 -32.81 10.27 6.88
N LEU A 3 -31.73 10.37 7.65
CA LEU A 3 -30.45 9.80 7.26
C LEU A 3 -30.39 8.45 7.96
N GLU A 4 -30.83 7.41 7.25
CA GLU A 4 -30.49 6.03 7.59
C GLU A 4 -28.98 5.98 7.78
N THR A 5 -28.58 5.86 9.04
CA THR A 5 -27.22 5.56 9.43
C THR A 5 -26.96 4.18 8.85
N VAL A 6 -26.34 4.14 7.66
CA VAL A 6 -25.77 2.91 7.12
C VAL A 6 -24.84 2.41 8.22
N ARG A 7 -25.31 1.42 8.99
CA ARG A 7 -24.50 0.67 9.95
C ARG A 7 -23.48 -0.07 9.11
N SER A 8 -22.45 0.65 8.71
CA SER A 8 -21.31 0.09 8.01
C SER A 8 -20.74 -0.97 8.92
N SER A 9 -20.64 -2.19 8.40
CA SER A 9 -20.16 -3.33 9.17
C SER A 9 -18.82 -2.97 9.81
N PRO A 10 -18.60 -3.27 11.10
CA PRO A 10 -17.35 -2.96 11.78
C PRO A 10 -16.13 -3.60 11.10
N HIS A 11 -16.32 -4.65 10.28
CA HIS A 11 -15.26 -5.23 9.47
C HIS A 11 -14.90 -4.44 8.21
N VAL A 12 -15.80 -3.58 7.72
CA VAL A 12 -15.58 -2.75 6.53
C VAL A 12 -14.85 -1.46 6.92
N VAL A 13 -15.29 -0.81 7.99
CA VAL A 13 -14.77 0.51 8.42
C VAL A 13 -13.70 0.38 9.52
N GLY A 14 -13.75 -0.69 10.32
CA GLY A 14 -12.81 -0.91 11.42
C GLY A 14 -13.08 -0.07 12.66
N ALA A 15 -12.35 -0.40 13.73
CA ALA A 15 -12.32 0.43 14.94
C ALA A 15 -11.48 1.69 14.71
N SER A 16 -11.92 2.85 15.24
CA SER A 16 -11.23 4.13 15.00
C SER A 16 -9.74 4.10 15.35
N PRO A 17 -9.31 3.57 16.53
CA PRO A 17 -7.90 3.57 16.91
C PRO A 17 -7.04 2.74 15.96
N ALA A 18 -7.51 1.54 15.57
CA ALA A 18 -6.79 0.65 14.67
C ALA A 18 -6.70 1.23 13.25
N ARG A 19 -7.78 1.86 12.77
CA ARG A 19 -7.81 2.55 11.48
C ARG A 19 -6.86 3.74 11.43
N GLU A 20 -6.87 4.58 12.47
CA GLU A 20 -5.99 5.75 12.56
C GLU A 20 -4.53 5.32 12.65
N LEU A 21 -4.22 4.31 13.46
CA LEU A 21 -2.87 3.76 13.57
C LEU A 21 -2.38 3.21 12.22
N LEU A 22 -3.24 2.49 11.49
CA LEU A 22 -2.91 2.01 10.15
C LEU A 22 -2.58 3.17 9.19
N ALA A 23 -3.42 4.20 9.18
CA ALA A 23 -3.21 5.38 8.34
C ALA A 23 -1.90 6.11 8.69
N LEU A 24 -1.61 6.29 9.98
CA LEU A 24 -0.37 6.90 10.47
C LEU A 24 0.86 6.05 10.15
N ALA A 25 0.78 4.74 10.35
CA ALA A 25 1.88 3.81 10.08
C ALA A 25 2.22 3.79 8.59
N VAL A 26 1.22 3.69 7.72
CA VAL A 26 1.41 3.68 6.27
C VAL A 26 1.89 5.04 5.79
N GLY A 27 1.28 6.14 6.25
CA GLY A 27 1.72 7.49 5.92
C GLY A 27 3.18 7.74 6.34
N GLY A 28 3.53 7.38 7.57
CA GLY A 28 4.90 7.47 8.09
C GLY A 28 5.89 6.62 7.30
N LEU A 29 5.53 5.37 6.99
CA LEU A 29 6.34 4.48 6.15
C LEU A 29 6.63 5.09 4.78
N LEU A 30 5.60 5.62 4.11
CA LEU A 30 5.74 6.22 2.79
C LEU A 30 6.53 7.53 2.83
N LEU A 31 6.39 8.33 3.88
CA LEU A 31 7.21 9.53 4.07
C LEU A 31 8.69 9.18 4.28
N LEU A 32 8.98 8.20 5.14
CA LEU A 32 10.34 7.73 5.37
C LEU A 32 10.95 7.13 4.09
N ALA A 33 10.16 6.32 3.37
CA ALA A 33 10.59 5.75 2.11
C ALA A 33 10.86 6.83 1.05
N SER A 34 10.01 7.86 0.98
CA SER A 34 10.18 9.01 0.09
C SER A 34 11.46 9.79 0.42
N LEU A 35 11.72 10.06 1.69
CA LEU A 35 12.92 10.74 2.14
C LEU A 35 14.18 9.92 1.83
N GLY A 36 14.17 8.63 2.17
CA GLY A 36 15.28 7.72 1.85
C GLY A 36 15.55 7.67 0.35
N PHE A 37 14.49 7.56 -0.46
CA PHE A 37 14.62 7.59 -1.92
C PHE A 37 15.19 8.93 -2.42
N ALA A 38 14.75 10.06 -1.89
CA ALA A 38 15.28 11.37 -2.25
C ALA A 38 16.76 11.54 -1.86
N LEU A 39 17.19 10.94 -0.74
CA LEU A 39 18.57 10.91 -0.27
C LEU A 39 19.47 9.92 -1.04
N GLY A 40 18.93 9.22 -2.04
CA GLY A 40 19.73 8.30 -2.86
C GLY A 40 19.71 6.84 -2.40
N LEU A 41 18.95 6.47 -1.37
CA LEU A 41 18.83 5.06 -0.96
C LEU A 41 18.02 4.23 -1.97
N GLU A 42 18.33 2.94 -2.09
CA GLU A 42 17.63 1.99 -2.99
C GLU A 42 16.34 1.47 -2.35
N VAL A 43 15.42 2.38 -2.05
CA VAL A 43 14.12 2.06 -1.43
C VAL A 43 13.07 1.70 -2.48
N GLY A 44 13.22 2.19 -3.71
CA GLY A 44 12.17 2.15 -4.74
C GLY A 44 11.90 0.77 -5.33
N LEU A 45 12.92 0.07 -5.87
CA LEU A 45 12.73 -1.16 -6.67
C LEU A 45 13.15 -2.42 -5.92
N SER A 46 12.50 -2.72 -4.81
CA SER A 46 12.87 -3.87 -3.98
C SER A 46 11.70 -4.84 -3.76
N LEU A 47 12.03 -6.14 -3.72
CA LEU A 47 11.06 -7.20 -3.42
C LEU A 47 10.54 -7.13 -1.98
N TRP A 48 11.23 -6.43 -1.08
CA TRP A 48 10.81 -6.33 0.33
C TRP A 48 9.47 -5.63 0.49
N TRP A 49 9.07 -4.76 -0.46
CA TRP A 49 7.74 -4.15 -0.48
C TRP A 49 6.61 -5.17 -0.52
N ILE A 50 6.81 -6.33 -1.14
CA ILE A 50 5.82 -7.41 -1.17
C ILE A 50 5.56 -7.92 0.25
N ALA A 51 6.64 -8.22 0.99
CA ALA A 51 6.56 -8.69 2.37
C ALA A 51 5.91 -7.64 3.29
N VAL A 52 6.26 -6.36 3.10
CA VAL A 52 5.69 -5.27 3.91
C VAL A 52 4.20 -5.07 3.60
N THR A 53 3.80 -5.11 2.33
CA THR A 53 2.39 -4.99 1.93
C THR A 53 1.55 -6.14 2.51
N LEU A 54 2.06 -7.38 2.47
CA LEU A 54 1.43 -8.54 3.11
C LEU A 54 1.35 -8.37 4.63
N GLY A 55 2.44 -7.93 5.26
CA GLY A 55 2.49 -7.70 6.70
C GLY A 55 1.48 -6.66 7.17
N ILE A 56 1.34 -5.55 6.44
CA ILE A 56 0.33 -4.52 6.71
C ILE A 56 -1.08 -5.10 6.62
N ALA A 57 -1.38 -5.88 5.57
CA ALA A 57 -2.70 -6.48 5.38
C ALA A 57 -3.09 -7.40 6.55
N VAL A 58 -2.16 -8.26 6.97
CA VAL A 58 -2.37 -9.19 8.09
C VAL A 58 -2.49 -8.43 9.42
N ALA A 59 -1.60 -7.47 9.69
CA ALA A 59 -1.64 -6.66 10.91
C ALA A 59 -2.94 -5.85 11.02
N ALA A 60 -3.41 -5.28 9.90
CA ALA A 60 -4.67 -4.54 9.84
C ALA A 60 -5.88 -5.45 10.13
N GLY A 61 -5.89 -6.67 9.59
CA GLY A 61 -6.90 -7.68 9.90
C GLY A 61 -6.89 -8.09 11.37
N PHE A 62 -5.71 -8.31 11.92
CA PHE A 62 -5.52 -8.72 13.30
C PHE A 62 -6.00 -7.64 14.29
N ALA A 63 -5.65 -6.37 14.01
CA ALA A 63 -6.04 -5.22 14.81
C ALA A 63 -7.50 -4.76 14.59
N GLY A 64 -8.20 -5.30 13.59
CA GLY A 64 -9.57 -4.89 13.25
C GLY A 64 -9.65 -3.47 12.65
N ALA A 65 -8.65 -3.10 11.83
CA ALA A 65 -8.55 -1.77 11.23
C ALA A 65 -9.61 -1.51 10.13
N GLY A 66 -10.32 -2.53 9.64
CA GLY A 66 -11.32 -2.43 8.59
C GLY A 66 -10.78 -2.73 7.19
N LEU A 67 -11.60 -3.35 6.34
CA LEU A 67 -11.20 -3.74 4.98
C LEU A 67 -10.94 -2.53 4.08
N VAL A 68 -11.81 -1.51 4.09
CA VAL A 68 -11.67 -0.31 3.25
C VAL A 68 -10.37 0.45 3.56
N PRO A 69 -10.07 0.82 4.82
CA PRO A 69 -8.81 1.47 5.13
C PRO A 69 -7.60 0.57 4.85
N THR A 70 -7.72 -0.76 5.02
CA THR A 70 -6.65 -1.70 4.62
C THR A 70 -6.37 -1.60 3.11
N VAL A 71 -7.39 -1.79 2.27
CA VAL A 71 -7.24 -1.72 0.81
C VAL A 71 -6.74 -0.34 0.37
N GLY A 72 -7.27 0.74 0.96
CA GLY A 72 -6.82 2.10 0.68
C GLY A 72 -5.35 2.30 1.02
N SER A 73 -4.90 1.82 2.18
CA SER A 73 -3.49 1.87 2.58
C SER A 73 -2.59 1.07 1.64
N LEU A 74 -2.96 -0.15 1.26
CA LEU A 74 -2.16 -0.94 0.32
C LEU A 74 -2.14 -0.31 -1.07
N TRP A 75 -3.23 0.33 -1.48
CA TRP A 75 -3.28 1.07 -2.74
C TRP A 75 -2.34 2.29 -2.70
N LEU A 76 -2.26 3.02 -1.59
CA LEU A 76 -1.27 4.09 -1.42
C LEU A 76 0.17 3.57 -1.49
N VAL A 77 0.45 2.39 -0.92
CA VAL A 77 1.76 1.73 -1.06
C VAL A 77 2.05 1.41 -2.52
N GLY A 78 1.11 0.81 -3.24
CA GLY A 78 1.26 0.55 -4.67
C GLY A 78 1.45 1.85 -5.46
N TRP A 79 0.67 2.88 -5.17
CA TRP A 79 0.79 4.18 -5.82
C TRP A 79 2.14 4.82 -5.60
N TRP A 80 2.65 4.78 -4.38
CA TRP A 80 4.01 5.22 -4.11
C TRP A 80 5.01 4.40 -4.93
N TRP A 81 4.90 3.08 -4.93
CA TRP A 81 5.85 2.18 -5.59
C TRP A 81 5.93 2.39 -7.11
N PHE A 82 4.79 2.66 -7.76
CA PHE A 82 4.71 2.84 -9.21
C PHE A 82 4.85 4.30 -9.67
N ALA A 83 4.46 5.29 -8.87
CA ALA A 83 4.40 6.69 -9.32
C ALA A 83 5.46 7.61 -8.69
N PHE A 84 5.88 7.35 -7.45
CA PHE A 84 6.80 8.26 -6.75
C PHE A 84 8.23 8.25 -7.33
N PRO A 85 8.89 7.10 -7.57
CA PRO A 85 10.21 7.09 -8.19
C PRO A 85 10.26 7.77 -9.58
N PRO A 86 9.29 7.53 -10.50
CA PRO A 86 9.18 8.27 -11.75
C PRO A 86 8.95 9.76 -11.59
N LEU A 87 8.15 10.18 -10.60
CA LEU A 87 7.93 11.59 -10.33
C LEU A 87 9.23 12.29 -9.94
N VAL A 88 10.05 11.67 -9.09
CA VAL A 88 11.35 12.21 -8.71
C VAL A 88 12.28 12.29 -9.92
N GLY A 89 12.32 11.24 -10.77
CA GLY A 89 13.11 11.26 -12.00
C GLY A 89 12.67 12.36 -12.98
N TYR A 90 11.37 12.60 -13.08
CA TYR A 90 10.78 13.67 -13.86
C TYR A 90 11.18 15.06 -13.35
N ILE A 91 11.06 15.30 -12.04
CA ILE A 91 11.38 16.60 -11.42
C ILE A 91 12.88 16.89 -11.47
N THR A 92 13.72 15.88 -11.26
CA THR A 92 15.19 16.04 -11.21
C THR A 92 15.86 16.01 -12.57
N GLY A 93 15.16 15.60 -13.63
CA GLY A 93 15.72 15.39 -14.97
C GLY A 93 16.63 14.15 -15.08
N ASN A 94 16.82 13.38 -14.00
CA ASN A 94 17.76 12.26 -13.94
C ASN A 94 17.16 10.90 -14.32
N TRP A 95 16.00 10.89 -14.99
CA TRP A 95 15.26 9.67 -15.35
C TRP A 95 16.08 8.66 -16.17
N ALA A 96 16.88 9.14 -17.13
CA ALA A 96 17.64 8.25 -18.03
C ALA A 96 18.94 7.70 -17.39
N GLY A 97 19.46 8.36 -16.35
CA GLY A 97 20.75 8.04 -15.75
C GLY A 97 20.74 6.85 -14.80
N SER A 98 19.57 6.34 -14.41
CA SER A 98 19.45 5.23 -13.47
C SER A 98 18.09 4.54 -13.55
N THR A 99 18.07 3.23 -13.30
CA THR A 99 16.83 2.44 -13.23
C THR A 99 15.98 2.76 -12.00
N ARG A 100 16.55 3.41 -10.96
CA ARG A 100 15.85 3.71 -9.70
C ARG A 100 14.60 4.58 -9.87
N TYR A 101 14.57 5.42 -10.90
CA TYR A 101 13.46 6.34 -11.17
C TYR A 101 12.40 5.72 -12.07
N ASN A 102 12.61 4.49 -12.52
CA ASN A 102 11.65 3.83 -13.37
C ASN A 102 10.66 3.06 -12.50
N HIS A 103 9.40 3.02 -12.93
CA HIS A 103 8.44 2.12 -12.31
C HIS A 103 8.85 0.66 -12.60
N PRO A 104 8.49 -0.32 -11.76
CA PRO A 104 8.80 -1.73 -12.01
C PRO A 104 8.21 -2.20 -13.35
N ARG A 105 9.06 -2.71 -14.26
CA ARG A 105 8.64 -3.21 -15.59
C ARG A 105 8.95 -4.70 -15.71
N MET A 106 7.96 -5.52 -16.06
CA MET A 106 8.15 -6.95 -16.30
C MET A 106 8.56 -7.30 -17.73
N LEU A 107 8.58 -6.34 -18.66
CA LEU A 107 8.69 -6.60 -20.11
C LEU A 107 9.80 -5.82 -20.85
N GLY A 108 10.73 -5.18 -20.15
CA GLY A 108 11.97 -4.65 -20.75
C GLY A 108 11.85 -3.42 -21.68
N TYR A 109 10.64 -2.92 -21.98
CA TYR A 109 10.46 -1.68 -22.75
C TYR A 109 10.50 -0.45 -21.84
N GLY A 110 11.30 0.55 -22.20
CA GLY A 110 11.29 1.87 -21.57
C GLY A 110 10.52 2.88 -22.39
N TYR A 111 9.79 3.75 -21.70
CA TYR A 111 9.16 4.87 -22.34
C TYR A 111 10.22 5.89 -22.78
N GLU A 112 10.00 6.54 -23.92
CA GLU A 112 10.95 7.47 -24.55
C GLU A 112 11.19 8.77 -23.75
N SER A 113 10.44 9.00 -22.67
CA SER A 113 10.55 10.21 -21.85
C SER A 113 10.16 9.98 -20.39
N ALA A 114 10.70 10.81 -19.50
CA ALA A 114 10.33 10.85 -18.08
C ALA A 114 8.81 11.07 -17.86
N ARG A 115 8.18 11.88 -18.73
CA ARG A 115 6.73 12.11 -18.69
C ARG A 115 5.94 10.82 -18.93
N ALA A 116 6.35 10.06 -19.93
CA ALA A 116 5.69 8.81 -20.29
C ALA A 116 5.90 7.73 -19.23
N GLU A 117 7.07 7.67 -18.58
CA GLU A 117 7.30 6.83 -17.41
C GLU A 117 6.37 7.18 -16.24
N LEU A 118 6.17 8.46 -15.95
CA LEU A 118 5.28 8.90 -14.88
C LEU A 118 3.82 8.57 -15.17
N ILE A 119 3.36 8.82 -16.40
CA ILE A 119 1.99 8.49 -16.82
C ILE A 119 1.77 6.97 -16.76
N GLY A 120 2.74 6.19 -17.27
CA GLY A 120 2.71 4.74 -17.19
C GLY A 120 2.61 4.25 -15.74
N GLY A 121 3.47 4.77 -14.85
CA GLY A 121 3.42 4.46 -13.41
C GLY A 121 2.06 4.76 -12.77
N LEU A 122 1.44 5.90 -13.09
CA LEU A 122 0.11 6.25 -12.61
C LEU A 122 -0.97 5.31 -13.14
N GLU A 123 -0.96 4.99 -14.43
CA GLU A 123 -1.93 4.07 -15.03
C GLU A 123 -1.81 2.66 -14.46
N TYR A 124 -0.59 2.15 -14.30
CA TYR A 124 -0.31 0.85 -13.70
C TYR A 124 -0.70 0.80 -12.21
N SER A 125 -0.43 1.86 -11.46
CA SER A 125 -0.86 1.99 -10.07
C SER A 125 -2.38 1.87 -9.93
N VAL A 126 -3.12 2.59 -10.78
CA VAL A 126 -4.58 2.59 -10.73
C VAL A 126 -5.15 1.25 -11.19
N ARG A 127 -4.66 0.69 -12.30
CA ARG A 127 -5.19 -0.58 -12.83
C ARG A 127 -4.75 -1.78 -12.02
N TYR A 128 -3.46 -1.98 -11.88
CA TYR A 128 -2.89 -3.19 -11.27
C TYR A 128 -2.62 -3.01 -9.78
N GLY A 129 -2.17 -1.83 -9.36
CA GLY A 129 -1.93 -1.54 -7.94
C GLY A 129 -3.21 -1.62 -7.12
N LEU A 130 -4.34 -1.09 -7.62
CA LEU A 130 -5.64 -1.22 -6.94
C LEU A 130 -6.14 -2.67 -6.91
N LEU A 131 -6.09 -3.39 -8.03
CA LEU A 131 -6.48 -4.81 -8.08
C LEU A 131 -5.65 -5.65 -7.10
N PHE A 132 -4.34 -5.44 -7.08
CA PHE A 132 -3.42 -6.09 -6.13
C PHE A 132 -3.78 -5.73 -4.69
N ALA A 133 -4.00 -4.45 -4.40
CA ALA A 133 -4.40 -3.97 -3.07
C ALA A 133 -5.72 -4.59 -2.59
N VAL A 134 -6.70 -4.77 -3.49
CA VAL A 134 -7.97 -5.45 -3.18
C VAL A 134 -7.74 -6.92 -2.87
N LEU A 135 -7.01 -7.65 -3.73
CA LEU A 135 -6.79 -9.09 -3.57
C LEU A 135 -5.97 -9.39 -2.31
N ILE A 136 -4.82 -8.74 -2.18
CA ILE A 136 -3.92 -8.92 -1.05
C ILE A 136 -4.53 -8.37 0.23
N GLY A 137 -5.19 -7.22 0.15
CA GLY A 137 -5.92 -6.62 1.27
C GLY A 137 -6.99 -7.56 1.80
N LEU A 138 -7.80 -8.16 0.93
CA LEU A 138 -8.82 -9.12 1.34
C LEU A 138 -8.22 -10.36 1.99
N VAL A 139 -7.27 -11.02 1.33
CA VAL A 139 -6.65 -12.25 1.83
C VAL A 139 -5.94 -12.01 3.15
N GLY A 140 -5.06 -11.00 3.20
CA GLY A 140 -4.30 -10.67 4.40
C GLY A 140 -5.20 -10.25 5.56
N TYR A 141 -6.23 -9.42 5.28
CA TYR A 141 -7.17 -8.99 6.30
C TYR A 141 -7.95 -10.17 6.91
N VAL A 142 -8.42 -11.11 6.08
CA VAL A 142 -9.10 -12.32 6.55
C VAL A 142 -8.16 -13.17 7.40
N VAL A 143 -6.92 -13.39 6.95
CA VAL A 143 -5.91 -14.15 7.70
C VAL A 143 -5.63 -13.51 9.07
N GLY A 144 -5.46 -12.19 9.11
CA GLY A 144 -5.26 -11.44 10.35
C GLY A 144 -6.45 -11.56 11.30
N MET A 145 -7.66 -11.38 10.77
CA MET A 145 -8.89 -11.48 11.55
C MET A 145 -9.09 -12.87 12.16
N VAL A 146 -8.86 -13.93 11.37
CA VAL A 146 -8.98 -15.32 11.85
C VAL A 146 -7.95 -15.60 12.95
N SER A 147 -6.70 -15.18 12.73
CA SER A 147 -5.61 -15.33 13.72
C SER A 147 -5.94 -14.64 15.04
N SER A 148 -6.50 -13.43 14.99
CA SER A 148 -6.95 -12.68 16.17
C SER A 148 -7.99 -13.48 16.97
N ARG A 149 -9.04 -13.98 16.29
CA ARG A 149 -10.10 -14.78 16.93
C ARG A 149 -9.60 -16.08 17.56
N LEU A 150 -8.66 -16.76 16.92
CA LEU A 150 -8.06 -17.99 17.47
C LEU A 150 -7.28 -17.69 18.76
N THR A 151 -6.58 -16.56 18.79
CA THR A 151 -5.80 -16.13 19.96
C THR A 151 -6.71 -15.79 21.13
N THR A 152 -7.81 -15.07 20.89
CA THR A 152 -8.78 -14.72 21.95
C THR A 152 -9.43 -15.95 22.56
N ARG A 153 -9.89 -16.90 21.73
CA ARG A 153 -10.50 -18.15 22.20
C ARG A 153 -9.56 -19.00 23.05
N THR A 154 -8.27 -19.02 22.69
CA THR A 154 -7.27 -19.77 23.45
C THR A 154 -7.06 -19.14 24.84
N SER A 155 -7.10 -17.81 24.94
CA SER A 155 -6.96 -17.09 26.20
C SER A 155 -8.17 -17.25 27.13
N GLU A 156 -9.37 -17.49 26.60
CA GLU A 156 -10.59 -17.74 27.39
C GLU A 156 -10.68 -19.19 27.89
N SER A 157 -9.92 -20.11 27.28
CA SER A 157 -9.88 -21.54 27.68
C SER A 157 -8.85 -21.87 28.76
N ARG A 158 -8.04 -20.89 29.19
CA ARG A 158 -7.00 -21.01 30.22
C ARG A 158 -7.45 -20.33 31.51
#